data_AF-A0A0P7BB19-F1
#
_entry.id   AF-A0A0P7BB19-F1
#
_cell.length_a   1.000
_cell.length_b   1.000
_cell.length_c   1.000
_cell.angle_alpha   90.00
_cell.angle_beta   90.00
_cell.angle_gamma   90.00
#
_symmetry.space_group_name_H-M   'P 1'
#
loop_
_entity.id
_entity.type
_entity.pdbx_description
1 polymer ?
#
loop_
_entity_poly.entity_id
_entity_poly.type
_entity_poly.pdbx_seq_one_letter_code
_entity_poly.pdbx_strand_id
1 'polypeptide(L)'
;MTLGPFELSAAADFHVHLRDGKMAEAVTKTIRQGGVNTVYVMPNLVPPVTTVAQALDYKSRLQAIDSTINYLSVLYLHPTITPEVIREAKRAGIVGVKSYPAGVTTNSAAGVISYDDYDDVFSAMESEGLVLNLHGEVPSDPKQGVTILNAESRFLPTLKHLHQKFPKLKIVLEHCSTKDAVDAVNACGDTVVGTITSHHLFLLIDDAASDVFCYCKPVAKLPEDRTALLQAVVGSKGKFFLGTDSAPHDISAKKQGKTAAGVFTQPYATQIVLSALEEAIKRGEIKEEDVTQELLEGFFSAFGRKFYGVEDKSGERIRLAKGSEVICSNIIGEGVEVQPFRTGQPTWTLEWI
;
A
#
# COMPACT_ATOMS: atom_id res chain seq x y z
N MET A 1 -3.02 24.27 -16.57
CA MET A 1 -2.70 23.57 -15.31
C MET A 1 -1.40 24.11 -14.81
N THR A 2 -1.45 24.68 -13.62
CA THR A 2 -0.37 25.36 -12.91
C THR A 2 -0.03 24.61 -11.61
N LEU A 3 -0.21 23.29 -11.58
CA LEU A 3 0.21 22.50 -10.42
C LEU A 3 1.72 22.64 -10.23
N GLY A 4 2.12 22.90 -8.99
CA GLY A 4 3.50 22.90 -8.52
C GLY A 4 4.36 24.09 -8.99
N PRO A 5 5.64 24.14 -8.57
CA PRO A 5 6.34 23.11 -7.82
C PRO A 5 5.81 22.93 -6.39
N PHE A 6 5.96 21.73 -5.83
CA PHE A 6 5.60 21.42 -4.45
C PHE A 6 6.86 21.09 -3.66
N GLU A 7 7.04 21.75 -2.52
CA GLU A 7 8.06 21.36 -1.53
C GLU A 7 7.35 20.71 -0.36
N LEU A 8 7.60 19.42 -0.15
CA LEU A 8 6.86 18.57 0.77
C LEU A 8 7.84 17.93 1.76
N SER A 9 7.34 17.55 2.94
CA SER A 9 8.08 16.63 3.80
C SER A 9 8.30 15.31 3.08
N ALA A 10 9.39 14.60 3.39
CA ALA A 10 9.63 13.27 2.83
C ALA A 10 8.42 12.35 3.05
N ALA A 11 8.05 11.63 2.00
CA ALA A 11 6.89 10.76 2.02
C ALA A 11 7.12 9.53 2.91
N ALA A 12 6.02 8.98 3.41
CA ALA A 12 5.95 7.71 4.10
C ALA A 12 4.98 6.80 3.34
N ASP A 13 5.46 5.63 2.92
CA ASP A 13 4.68 4.64 2.20
C ASP A 13 4.21 3.55 3.16
N PHE A 14 2.91 3.54 3.45
CA PHE A 14 2.33 2.60 4.41
C PHE A 14 1.94 1.24 3.81
N HIS A 15 2.38 0.93 2.59
CA HIS A 15 2.20 -0.40 1.99
C HIS A 15 3.25 -0.69 0.92
N VAL A 16 4.32 -1.42 1.26
CA VAL A 16 5.36 -1.82 0.28
C VAL A 16 5.73 -3.29 0.38
N HIS A 17 6.09 -3.91 -0.75
CA HIS A 17 6.72 -5.22 -0.80
C HIS A 17 8.15 -5.10 -1.30
N LEU A 18 9.12 -5.36 -0.42
CA LEU A 18 10.54 -5.33 -0.78
C LEU A 18 11.10 -6.70 -1.15
N ARG A 19 10.32 -7.77 -0.94
CA ARG A 19 10.72 -9.17 -1.19
C ARG A 19 11.98 -9.53 -0.38
N ASP A 20 12.80 -10.43 -0.90
CA ASP A 20 14.01 -10.88 -0.23
C ASP A 20 15.15 -11.10 -1.25
N GLY A 21 16.39 -11.22 -0.76
CA GLY A 21 17.60 -11.51 -1.52
C GLY A 21 17.82 -10.51 -2.64
N LYS A 22 18.16 -11.05 -3.82
CA LYS A 22 18.48 -10.29 -5.04
C LYS A 22 17.39 -9.30 -5.44
N MET A 23 16.12 -9.63 -5.20
CA MET A 23 15.02 -8.72 -5.47
C MET A 23 15.03 -7.53 -4.50
N ALA A 24 15.21 -7.78 -3.20
CA ALA A 24 15.31 -6.72 -2.21
C ALA A 24 16.49 -5.78 -2.48
N GLU A 25 17.64 -6.32 -2.87
CA GLU A 25 18.83 -5.53 -3.24
C GLU A 25 18.57 -4.59 -4.42
N ALA A 26 17.78 -5.04 -5.40
CA ALA A 26 17.42 -4.25 -6.57
C ALA A 26 16.40 -3.15 -6.24
N VAL A 27 15.34 -3.47 -5.48
CA VAL A 27 14.18 -2.57 -5.33
C VAL A 27 14.29 -1.63 -4.13
N THR A 28 14.99 -2.01 -3.07
CA THR A 28 15.08 -1.17 -1.83
C THR A 28 15.72 0.18 -2.12
N LYS A 29 16.72 0.23 -3.00
CA LYS A 29 17.39 1.48 -3.40
C LYS A 29 16.48 2.45 -4.17
N THR A 30 15.34 1.97 -4.66
CA THR A 30 14.37 2.80 -5.40
C THR A 30 13.41 3.56 -4.49
N ILE A 31 13.36 3.22 -3.18
CA ILE A 31 12.48 3.89 -2.21
C ILE A 31 12.73 5.41 -2.20
N ARG A 32 14.00 5.83 -2.16
CA ARG A 32 14.36 7.25 -2.17
C ARG A 32 14.04 7.94 -3.51
N GLN A 33 14.07 7.21 -4.63
CA GLN A 33 13.73 7.77 -5.95
C GLN A 33 12.25 8.20 -6.00
N GLY A 34 11.39 7.48 -5.29
CA GLY A 34 9.98 7.85 -5.13
C GLY A 34 9.70 8.97 -4.11
N GLY A 35 10.73 9.52 -3.46
CA GLY A 35 10.58 10.57 -2.44
C GLY A 35 10.23 10.05 -1.05
N VAL A 36 10.43 8.76 -0.81
CA VAL A 36 10.01 8.08 0.42
C VAL A 36 11.21 7.86 1.34
N ASN A 37 11.06 8.12 2.64
CA ASN A 37 12.08 7.77 3.65
C ASN A 37 11.59 6.82 4.74
N THR A 38 10.29 6.53 4.78
CA THR A 38 9.67 5.65 5.77
C THR A 38 8.76 4.66 5.05
N VAL A 39 8.88 3.37 5.36
CA VAL A 39 8.11 2.33 4.68
C VAL A 39 7.51 1.30 5.65
N TYR A 40 6.26 0.92 5.42
CA TYR A 40 5.59 -0.19 6.10
C TYR A 40 5.72 -1.48 5.29
N VAL A 41 6.61 -2.36 5.73
CA VAL A 41 7.08 -3.49 4.91
C VAL A 41 6.18 -4.70 5.12
N MET A 42 5.52 -5.12 4.04
CA MET A 42 4.57 -6.23 4.08
C MET A 42 5.25 -7.60 4.36
N PRO A 43 4.61 -8.49 5.14
CA PRO A 43 5.25 -9.68 5.73
C PRO A 43 5.07 -10.99 4.93
N ASN A 44 4.49 -10.95 3.73
CA ASN A 44 4.18 -12.12 2.89
C ASN A 44 5.40 -12.66 2.11
N LEU A 45 6.53 -12.80 2.80
CA LEU A 45 7.69 -13.54 2.30
C LEU A 45 7.38 -15.04 2.17
N VAL A 46 8.34 -15.82 1.66
CA VAL A 46 8.27 -17.29 1.64
C VAL A 46 9.45 -17.82 2.46
N PRO A 47 9.21 -18.36 3.67
CA PRO A 47 7.95 -18.41 4.42
C PRO A 47 7.47 -17.03 4.92
N PRO A 48 6.18 -16.88 5.29
CA PRO A 48 5.67 -15.62 5.83
C PRO A 48 6.33 -15.25 7.17
N VAL A 49 6.43 -13.95 7.44
CA VAL A 49 7.01 -13.43 8.69
C VAL A 49 5.97 -13.51 9.80
N THR A 50 6.04 -14.54 10.65
CA THR A 50 5.04 -14.83 11.69
C THR A 50 5.59 -14.74 13.12
N THR A 51 6.87 -14.41 13.28
CA THR A 51 7.51 -14.25 14.59
C THR A 51 8.27 -12.93 14.70
N VAL A 52 8.46 -12.45 15.92
CA VAL A 52 9.22 -11.23 16.20
C VAL A 52 10.65 -11.34 15.69
N ALA A 53 11.30 -12.48 15.91
CA ALA A 53 12.67 -12.73 15.45
C ALA A 53 12.79 -12.61 13.91
N GLN A 54 11.85 -13.19 13.16
CA GLN A 54 11.84 -13.07 11.70
C GLN A 54 11.65 -11.62 11.24
N ALA A 55 10.77 -10.86 11.90
CA ALA A 55 10.50 -9.47 11.54
C ALA A 55 11.70 -8.54 11.80
N LEU A 56 12.45 -8.80 12.89
CA LEU A 56 13.68 -8.09 13.20
C LEU A 56 14.85 -8.46 12.28
N ASP A 57 15.00 -9.75 11.97
CA ASP A 57 16.00 -10.22 11.00
C ASP A 57 15.76 -9.60 9.61
N TYR A 58 14.51 -9.66 9.13
CA TYR A 58 14.16 -9.08 7.84
C TYR A 58 14.43 -7.57 7.79
N LYS A 59 14.06 -6.83 8.85
CA LYS A 59 14.40 -5.41 8.98
C LYS A 59 15.91 -5.16 8.93
N SER A 60 16.70 -5.97 9.66
CA SER A 60 18.16 -5.84 9.65
C SER A 60 18.76 -6.04 8.26
N ARG A 61 18.23 -6.99 7.47
CA ARG A 61 18.71 -7.25 6.11
C ARG A 61 18.37 -6.12 5.15
N LEU A 62 17.21 -5.48 5.30
CA LEU A 62 16.84 -4.29 4.53
C LEU A 62 17.71 -3.07 4.90
N GLN A 63 17.96 -2.87 6.20
CA GLN A 63 18.85 -1.80 6.68
C GLN A 63 20.30 -1.98 6.22
N ALA A 64 20.75 -3.22 6.00
CA ALA A 64 22.06 -3.49 5.41
C ALA A 64 22.15 -3.07 3.94
N ILE A 65 21.03 -3.01 3.21
CA ILE A 65 20.97 -2.53 1.83
C ILE A 65 20.96 -1.00 1.79
N ASP A 66 20.08 -0.38 2.60
CA ASP A 66 20.00 1.08 2.76
C ASP A 66 19.57 1.42 4.18
N SER A 67 20.50 1.95 4.97
CA SER A 67 20.29 2.32 6.38
C SER A 67 19.64 3.70 6.55
N THR A 68 19.47 4.47 5.47
CA THR A 68 18.85 5.80 5.50
C THR A 68 17.32 5.74 5.53
N ILE A 69 16.74 4.57 5.25
CA ILE A 69 15.30 4.35 5.25
C ILE A 69 14.83 3.86 6.63
N ASN A 70 13.71 4.40 7.10
CA ASN A 70 13.02 3.91 8.28
C ASN A 70 12.04 2.78 7.92
N TYR A 71 12.43 1.53 8.20
CA TYR A 71 11.57 0.35 7.99
C TYR A 71 10.69 0.06 9.21
N LEU A 72 9.38 0.05 8.99
CA LEU A 72 8.39 -0.37 9.97
C LEU A 72 8.09 -1.86 9.77
N SER A 73 8.33 -2.66 10.81
CA SER A 73 8.14 -4.11 10.80
C SER A 73 6.70 -4.50 11.09
N VAL A 74 6.26 -5.59 10.46
CA VAL A 74 4.88 -6.09 10.44
C VAL A 74 4.89 -7.61 10.56
N LEU A 75 3.89 -8.19 11.21
CA LEU A 75 3.68 -9.64 11.22
C LEU A 75 2.58 -10.06 10.24
N TYR A 76 2.69 -11.26 9.69
CA TYR A 76 1.62 -11.91 8.93
C TYR A 76 0.62 -12.53 9.90
N LEU A 77 -0.68 -12.25 9.73
CA LEU A 77 -1.73 -12.86 10.54
C LEU A 77 -1.84 -14.35 10.20
N HIS A 78 -1.44 -15.21 11.15
CA HIS A 78 -1.29 -16.64 10.98
C HIS A 78 -1.77 -17.36 12.25
N PRO A 79 -2.21 -18.64 12.20
CA PRO A 79 -2.63 -19.38 13.39
C PRO A 79 -1.60 -19.48 14.53
N THR A 80 -0.33 -19.18 14.27
CA THR A 80 0.73 -19.13 15.30
C THR A 80 0.83 -17.78 16.02
N ILE A 81 0.13 -16.75 15.53
CA ILE A 81 0.07 -15.45 16.22
C ILE A 81 -0.90 -15.59 17.39
N THR A 82 -0.38 -15.41 18.60
CA THR A 82 -1.15 -15.45 19.85
C THR A 82 -1.13 -14.07 20.52
N PRO A 83 -1.99 -13.83 21.52
CA PRO A 83 -1.92 -12.61 22.33
C PRO A 83 -0.53 -12.32 22.90
N GLU A 84 0.25 -13.34 23.28
CA GLU A 84 1.60 -13.12 23.79
C GLU A 84 2.57 -12.65 22.69
N VAL A 85 2.45 -13.22 21.48
CA VAL A 85 3.23 -12.74 20.33
C VAL A 85 2.93 -11.28 20.03
N ILE A 86 1.67 -10.84 20.17
CA ILE A 86 1.30 -9.42 20.00
C ILE A 86 2.00 -8.52 21.02
N ARG A 87 2.03 -8.90 22.30
CA ARG A 87 2.73 -8.13 23.34
C ARG A 87 4.23 -8.11 23.11
N GLU A 88 4.81 -9.24 22.71
CA GLU A 88 6.23 -9.33 22.34
C GLU A 88 6.55 -8.42 21.15
N ALA A 89 5.71 -8.46 20.11
CA ALA A 89 5.83 -7.63 18.93
C ALA A 89 5.81 -6.14 19.27
N LYS A 90 4.88 -5.70 20.13
CA LYS A 90 4.82 -4.32 20.62
C LYS A 90 6.12 -3.89 21.29
N ARG A 91 6.65 -4.71 22.21
CA ARG A 91 7.91 -4.43 22.91
C ARG A 91 9.10 -4.34 21.95
N ALA A 92 9.08 -5.11 20.86
CA ALA A 92 10.11 -5.11 19.82
C ALA A 92 9.97 -3.96 18.80
N GLY A 93 8.93 -3.12 18.91
CA GLY A 93 8.69 -2.00 17.98
C GLY A 93 8.04 -2.41 16.66
N ILE A 94 7.43 -3.60 16.59
CA ILE A 94 6.55 -3.99 15.47
C ILE A 94 5.24 -3.21 15.60
N VAL A 95 4.80 -2.63 14.49
CA VAL A 95 3.74 -1.61 14.48
C VAL A 95 2.36 -2.17 14.11
N GLY A 96 2.30 -3.38 13.55
CA GLY A 96 1.03 -3.99 13.17
C GLY A 96 1.13 -5.40 12.65
N VAL A 97 -0.03 -5.91 12.22
CA VAL A 97 -0.23 -7.25 11.69
C VAL A 97 -1.05 -7.14 10.40
N LYS A 98 -0.57 -7.76 9.32
CA LYS A 98 -1.23 -7.80 8.02
C LYS A 98 -1.99 -9.11 7.83
N SER A 99 -3.28 -8.98 7.58
CA SER A 99 -4.16 -10.07 7.15
C SER A 99 -4.16 -10.21 5.63
N TYR A 100 -4.07 -11.46 5.19
CA TYR A 100 -4.36 -11.89 3.83
C TYR A 100 -5.43 -12.97 3.89
N PRO A 101 -6.60 -12.80 3.25
CA PRO A 101 -7.54 -13.89 3.08
C PRO A 101 -6.92 -15.01 2.24
N ALA A 102 -7.20 -16.26 2.63
CA ALA A 102 -6.53 -17.43 2.07
C ALA A 102 -6.69 -17.51 0.54
N GLY A 103 -5.56 -17.52 -0.19
CA GLY A 103 -5.51 -17.74 -1.63
C GLY A 103 -5.92 -16.56 -2.53
N VAL A 104 -6.18 -15.37 -1.97
CA VAL A 104 -6.66 -14.20 -2.73
C VAL A 104 -5.55 -13.47 -3.49
N THR A 105 -4.32 -13.46 -2.95
CA THR A 105 -3.18 -12.74 -3.53
C THR A 105 -1.84 -13.49 -3.38
N THR A 106 -0.73 -12.90 -3.83
CA THR A 106 0.61 -13.50 -3.80
C THR A 106 1.01 -13.93 -2.38
N ASN A 107 1.45 -15.19 -2.23
CA ASN A 107 1.88 -15.83 -0.98
C ASN A 107 0.82 -15.87 0.13
N SER A 108 -0.47 -15.78 -0.21
CA SER A 108 -1.58 -15.80 0.76
C SER A 108 -2.14 -17.20 1.08
N ALA A 109 -1.48 -18.29 0.68
CA ALA A 109 -2.01 -19.64 0.86
C ALA A 109 -2.21 -20.03 2.35
N ALA A 110 -1.40 -19.46 3.24
CA ALA A 110 -1.52 -19.61 4.70
C ALA A 110 -2.41 -18.53 5.35
N GLY A 111 -3.28 -17.89 4.55
CA GLY A 111 -4.11 -16.76 4.96
C GLY A 111 -5.31 -17.10 5.83
N VAL A 112 -6.06 -16.07 6.22
CA VAL A 112 -7.22 -16.16 7.10
C VAL A 112 -8.42 -16.76 6.37
N ILE A 113 -9.12 -17.68 7.05
CA ILE A 113 -10.39 -18.26 6.60
C ILE A 113 -11.55 -17.59 7.37
N SER A 114 -11.46 -17.56 8.70
CA SER A 114 -12.39 -16.87 9.58
C SER A 114 -11.65 -15.86 10.45
N TYR A 115 -12.20 -14.65 10.56
CA TYR A 115 -11.64 -13.62 11.45
C TYR A 115 -11.99 -13.87 12.92
N ASP A 116 -13.10 -14.57 13.21
CA ASP A 116 -13.51 -14.87 14.58
C ASP A 116 -12.49 -15.76 15.33
N ASP A 117 -11.71 -16.57 14.59
CA ASP A 117 -10.65 -17.42 15.16
C ASP A 117 -9.51 -16.58 15.79
N TYR A 118 -9.46 -15.29 15.52
CA TYR A 118 -8.42 -14.36 15.95
C TYR A 118 -8.92 -13.33 16.98
N ASP A 119 -10.09 -13.53 17.58
CA ASP A 119 -10.69 -12.59 18.55
C ASP A 119 -9.74 -12.20 19.69
N ASP A 120 -9.06 -13.19 20.28
CA ASP A 120 -8.09 -12.94 21.36
C ASP A 120 -6.88 -12.15 20.86
N VAL A 121 -6.45 -12.40 19.61
CA VAL A 121 -5.35 -11.68 18.97
C VAL A 121 -5.75 -10.22 18.71
N PHE A 122 -6.95 -9.97 18.20
CA PHE A 122 -7.46 -8.63 17.94
C PHE A 122 -7.68 -7.85 19.23
N SER A 123 -8.17 -8.50 20.29
CA SER A 123 -8.27 -7.90 21.63
C SER A 123 -6.91 -7.47 22.17
N ALA A 124 -5.88 -8.30 21.96
CA ALA A 124 -4.51 -7.95 22.33
C ALA A 124 -3.95 -6.81 21.48
N MET A 125 -4.19 -6.82 20.16
CA MET A 125 -3.76 -5.73 19.26
C MET A 125 -4.41 -4.40 19.63
N GLU A 126 -5.70 -4.41 19.96
CA GLU A 126 -6.45 -3.25 20.44
C GLU A 126 -5.83 -2.68 21.72
N SER A 127 -5.51 -3.56 22.67
CA SER A 127 -4.92 -3.17 23.97
C SER A 127 -3.49 -2.61 23.83
N GLU A 128 -2.68 -3.19 22.95
CA GLU A 128 -1.28 -2.78 22.72
C GLU A 128 -1.15 -1.64 21.68
N GLY A 129 -2.25 -1.25 21.05
CA GLY A 129 -2.31 -0.21 20.03
C GLY A 129 -1.61 -0.57 18.71
N LEU A 130 -1.54 -1.87 18.38
CA LEU A 130 -1.07 -2.35 17.08
C LEU A 130 -2.13 -2.09 16.01
N VAL A 131 -1.68 -1.98 14.76
CA VAL A 131 -2.55 -1.78 13.60
C VAL A 131 -2.88 -3.12 12.93
N LEU A 132 -4.15 -3.35 12.62
CA LEU A 132 -4.61 -4.45 11.77
C LEU A 132 -4.75 -3.96 10.32
N ASN A 133 -3.94 -4.50 9.43
CA ASN A 133 -3.99 -4.19 8.00
C ASN A 133 -4.76 -5.28 7.28
N LEU A 134 -5.74 -4.91 6.46
CA LEU A 134 -6.62 -5.86 5.79
C LEU A 134 -6.39 -5.80 4.29
N HIS A 135 -5.95 -6.92 3.68
CA HIS A 135 -6.26 -7.18 2.28
C HIS A 135 -7.75 -7.49 2.16
N GLY A 136 -8.56 -6.48 1.90
CA GLY A 136 -10.01 -6.56 2.04
C GLY A 136 -10.75 -7.15 0.85
N GLU A 137 -10.44 -8.40 0.46
CA GLU A 137 -11.18 -9.14 -0.57
C GLU A 137 -11.63 -10.50 -0.02
N VAL A 138 -12.80 -10.99 -0.40
CA VAL A 138 -13.15 -12.40 -0.17
C VAL A 138 -12.61 -13.28 -1.31
N PRO A 139 -12.30 -14.57 -1.07
CA PRO A 139 -11.95 -15.50 -2.14
C PRO A 139 -13.04 -15.57 -3.22
N SER A 140 -12.62 -15.63 -4.49
CA SER A 140 -13.54 -15.84 -5.61
C SER A 140 -14.29 -17.17 -5.44
N ASP A 141 -15.62 -17.10 -5.50
CA ASP A 141 -16.52 -18.24 -5.42
C ASP A 141 -17.62 -18.09 -6.47
N PRO A 142 -17.49 -18.77 -7.63
CA PRO A 142 -18.48 -18.73 -8.69
C PRO A 142 -19.87 -19.19 -8.26
N LYS A 143 -19.99 -20.07 -7.26
CA LYS A 143 -21.30 -20.55 -6.76
C LYS A 143 -22.04 -19.47 -6.00
N GLN A 144 -21.31 -18.54 -5.39
CA GLN A 144 -21.85 -17.39 -4.66
C GLN A 144 -21.83 -16.10 -5.50
N GLY A 145 -21.42 -16.18 -6.77
CA GLY A 145 -21.32 -15.01 -7.66
C GLY A 145 -20.20 -14.04 -7.24
N VAL A 146 -19.18 -14.52 -6.54
CA VAL A 146 -18.01 -13.71 -6.14
C VAL A 146 -16.95 -13.80 -7.22
N THR A 147 -16.54 -12.65 -7.73
CA THR A 147 -15.49 -12.47 -8.73
C THR A 147 -14.48 -11.42 -8.28
N ILE A 148 -13.38 -11.27 -9.01
CA ILE A 148 -12.38 -10.22 -8.74
C ILE A 148 -12.95 -8.79 -8.79
N LEU A 149 -14.13 -8.58 -9.40
CA LEU A 149 -14.76 -7.27 -9.49
C LEU A 149 -15.53 -6.91 -8.22
N ASN A 150 -16.16 -7.88 -7.55
CA ASN A 150 -16.98 -7.64 -6.36
C ASN A 150 -16.40 -8.21 -5.06
N ALA A 151 -15.24 -8.87 -5.11
CA ALA A 151 -14.58 -9.46 -3.95
C ALA A 151 -14.31 -8.42 -2.84
N GLU A 152 -13.95 -7.19 -3.19
CA GLU A 152 -13.72 -6.12 -2.22
C GLU A 152 -15.02 -5.66 -1.56
N SER A 153 -16.06 -5.34 -2.36
CA SER A 153 -17.38 -4.97 -1.83
C SER A 153 -17.98 -6.05 -0.93
N ARG A 154 -17.75 -7.32 -1.25
CA ARG A 154 -18.21 -8.48 -0.47
C ARG A 154 -17.45 -8.66 0.85
N PHE A 155 -16.26 -8.07 1.00
CA PHE A 155 -15.49 -8.08 2.24
C PHE A 155 -15.95 -7.00 3.24
N LEU A 156 -16.57 -5.91 2.77
CA LEU A 156 -16.93 -4.76 3.61
C LEU A 156 -17.81 -5.06 4.84
N PRO A 157 -18.72 -6.07 4.82
CA PRO A 157 -19.39 -6.51 6.05
C PRO A 157 -18.42 -6.99 7.14
N THR A 158 -17.33 -7.66 6.77
CA THR A 158 -16.27 -8.10 7.70
C THR A 158 -15.55 -6.91 8.31
N LEU A 159 -15.20 -5.89 7.51
CA LEU A 159 -14.61 -4.64 8.01
C LEU A 159 -15.52 -3.99 9.07
N LYS A 160 -16.81 -3.84 8.76
CA LYS A 160 -17.79 -3.24 9.67
C LYS A 160 -17.94 -4.07 10.94
N HIS A 161 -17.95 -5.40 10.83
CA HIS A 161 -18.04 -6.30 11.96
C HIS A 161 -16.82 -6.16 12.89
N LEU A 162 -15.60 -6.20 12.34
CA LEU A 162 -14.37 -6.01 13.10
C LEU A 162 -14.34 -4.66 13.83
N HIS A 163 -14.72 -3.58 13.15
CA HIS A 163 -14.79 -2.25 13.75
C HIS A 163 -15.83 -2.18 14.89
N GLN A 164 -16.99 -2.80 14.73
CA GLN A 164 -18.03 -2.82 15.77
C GLN A 164 -17.61 -3.64 16.99
N LYS A 165 -16.93 -4.77 16.76
CA LYS A 165 -16.48 -5.70 17.80
C LYS A 165 -15.27 -5.17 18.57
N PHE A 166 -14.34 -4.50 17.88
CA PHE A 166 -13.11 -3.92 18.44
C PHE A 166 -13.04 -2.41 18.12
N PRO A 167 -13.84 -1.57 18.78
CA PRO A 167 -14.00 -0.16 18.42
C PRO A 167 -12.73 0.69 18.58
N LYS A 168 -11.77 0.25 19.40
CA LYS A 168 -10.49 0.94 19.63
C LYS A 168 -9.36 0.34 18.77
N LEU A 169 -9.55 -0.82 18.14
CA LEU A 169 -8.56 -1.42 17.27
C LEU A 169 -8.36 -0.52 16.04
N LYS A 170 -7.10 -0.12 15.81
CA LYS A 170 -6.74 0.60 14.59
C LYS A 170 -6.74 -0.36 13.41
N ILE A 171 -7.58 -0.09 12.42
CA ILE A 171 -7.74 -0.91 11.21
C ILE A 171 -7.43 -0.07 9.97
N VAL A 172 -6.64 -0.64 9.07
CA VAL A 172 -6.42 -0.08 7.73
C VAL A 172 -7.04 -1.03 6.70
N LEU A 173 -8.03 -0.55 5.95
CA LEU A 173 -8.44 -1.20 4.72
C LEU A 173 -7.42 -0.85 3.64
N GLU A 174 -6.53 -1.80 3.34
CA GLU A 174 -5.44 -1.55 2.41
C GLU A 174 -5.94 -1.37 0.98
N HIS A 175 -5.19 -0.60 0.19
CA HIS A 175 -5.29 -0.47 -1.28
C HIS A 175 -6.73 -0.52 -1.79
N CYS A 176 -7.58 0.39 -1.27
CA CYS A 176 -8.98 0.48 -1.65
C CYS A 176 -9.09 0.64 -3.18
N SER A 177 -9.96 -0.15 -3.81
CA SER A 177 -10.09 -0.18 -5.28
C SER A 177 -11.50 0.12 -5.79
N THR A 178 -12.49 0.19 -4.90
CA THR A 178 -13.90 0.43 -5.21
C THR A 178 -14.44 1.68 -4.53
N LYS A 179 -15.47 2.28 -5.12
CA LYS A 179 -16.28 3.31 -4.45
C LYS A 179 -16.90 2.78 -3.15
N ASP A 180 -17.37 1.53 -3.14
CA ASP A 180 -17.96 0.91 -1.96
C ASP A 180 -16.97 0.87 -0.77
N ALA A 181 -15.69 0.58 -1.03
CA ALA A 181 -14.66 0.58 0.00
C ALA A 181 -14.40 1.97 0.56
N VAL A 182 -14.32 2.98 -0.30
CA VAL A 182 -14.20 4.39 0.12
C VAL A 182 -15.38 4.77 1.03
N ASP A 183 -16.61 4.46 0.61
CA ASP A 183 -17.82 4.76 1.38
C ASP A 183 -17.85 3.99 2.72
N ALA A 184 -17.41 2.72 2.73
CA ALA A 184 -17.36 1.91 3.95
C ALA A 184 -16.32 2.41 4.95
N VAL A 185 -15.13 2.82 4.50
CA VAL A 185 -14.12 3.43 5.36
C VAL A 185 -14.65 4.74 5.95
N ASN A 186 -15.25 5.60 5.14
CA ASN A 186 -15.85 6.86 5.59
C ASN A 186 -16.99 6.66 6.60
N ALA A 187 -17.76 5.57 6.48
CA ALA A 187 -18.83 5.24 7.40
C ALA A 187 -18.34 4.68 8.76
N CYS A 188 -17.08 4.28 8.87
CA CYS A 188 -16.48 3.80 10.13
C CYS A 188 -15.89 4.97 10.95
N GLY A 189 -15.69 4.74 12.25
CA GLY A 189 -15.09 5.73 13.17
C GLY A 189 -13.60 6.02 12.91
N ASP A 190 -13.01 6.85 13.77
CA ASP A 190 -11.63 7.36 13.62
C ASP A 190 -10.54 6.27 13.66
N THR A 191 -10.87 5.08 14.16
CA THR A 191 -9.97 3.93 14.22
C THR A 191 -9.86 3.16 12.91
N VAL A 192 -10.65 3.51 11.88
CA VAL A 192 -10.62 2.88 10.56
C VAL A 192 -10.23 3.90 9.51
N VAL A 193 -9.21 3.57 8.72
CA VAL A 193 -8.68 4.38 7.61
C VAL A 193 -8.44 3.50 6.38
N GLY A 194 -8.15 4.11 5.24
CA GLY A 194 -7.79 3.40 4.01
C GLY A 194 -6.45 3.84 3.46
N THR A 195 -5.73 2.94 2.79
CA THR A 195 -4.63 3.33 1.90
C THR A 195 -5.11 3.35 0.45
N ILE A 196 -4.55 4.26 -0.33
CA ILE A 196 -4.80 4.35 -1.78
C ILE A 196 -3.44 4.27 -2.49
N THR A 197 -3.36 3.40 -3.49
CA THR A 197 -2.13 3.17 -4.25
C THR A 197 -1.91 4.22 -5.33
N SER A 198 -0.66 4.38 -5.76
CA SER A 198 -0.36 5.25 -6.89
C SER A 198 -0.98 4.74 -8.21
N HIS A 199 -1.17 3.42 -8.36
CA HIS A 199 -1.61 2.82 -9.62
C HIS A 199 -3.14 2.73 -9.75
N HIS A 200 -3.89 2.53 -8.66
CA HIS A 200 -5.36 2.53 -8.71
C HIS A 200 -5.96 3.91 -9.02
N LEU A 201 -5.20 4.99 -8.81
CA LEU A 201 -5.58 6.35 -9.26
C LEU A 201 -5.54 6.53 -10.79
N PHE A 202 -4.90 5.60 -11.50
CA PHE A 202 -4.78 5.62 -12.95
C PHE A 202 -5.60 4.53 -13.63
N LEU A 203 -5.40 3.29 -13.16
CA LEU A 203 -5.80 2.09 -13.85
C LEU A 203 -7.32 1.89 -13.83
N LEU A 204 -7.82 1.33 -14.92
CA LEU A 204 -9.12 0.70 -15.04
C LEU A 204 -8.95 -0.80 -15.27
N ILE A 205 -10.05 -1.54 -15.17
CA ILE A 205 -10.08 -2.98 -15.46
C ILE A 205 -9.53 -3.30 -16.86
N ASP A 206 -9.78 -2.43 -17.85
CA ASP A 206 -9.31 -2.60 -19.24
C ASP A 206 -7.78 -2.61 -19.33
N ASP A 207 -7.10 -1.79 -18.52
CA ASP A 207 -5.64 -1.76 -18.46
C ASP A 207 -5.10 -3.05 -17.86
N ALA A 208 -5.70 -3.53 -16.77
CA ALA A 208 -5.30 -4.78 -16.11
C ALA A 208 -5.61 -6.02 -16.96
N ALA A 209 -6.59 -5.94 -17.86
CA ALA A 209 -6.94 -7.01 -18.80
C ALA A 209 -6.03 -7.05 -20.03
N SER A 210 -5.47 -5.91 -20.44
CA SER A 210 -4.65 -5.77 -21.66
C SER A 210 -3.15 -5.79 -21.40
N ASP A 211 -2.70 -5.37 -20.22
CA ASP A 211 -1.29 -5.34 -19.83
C ASP A 211 -1.05 -6.12 -18.54
N VAL A 212 -0.24 -7.17 -18.64
CA VAL A 212 0.18 -8.00 -17.49
C VAL A 212 0.86 -7.17 -16.40
N PHE A 213 1.55 -6.08 -16.73
CA PHE A 213 2.20 -5.20 -15.76
C PHE A 213 1.23 -4.32 -14.97
N CYS A 214 -0.01 -4.16 -15.46
CA CYS A 214 -1.10 -3.49 -14.77
C CYS A 214 -1.94 -4.45 -13.89
N TYR A 215 -1.75 -5.77 -14.05
CA TYR A 215 -2.46 -6.76 -13.25
C TYR A 215 -1.98 -6.81 -11.79
N CYS A 216 -2.90 -6.51 -10.87
CA CYS A 216 -2.71 -6.54 -9.41
C CYS A 216 -3.94 -7.10 -8.67
N LYS A 217 -3.87 -7.10 -7.33
CA LYS A 217 -4.93 -7.52 -6.42
C LYS A 217 -5.00 -6.51 -5.26
N PRO A 218 -6.15 -5.87 -5.00
CA PRO A 218 -7.38 -5.92 -5.78
C PRO A 218 -7.16 -5.41 -7.22
N VAL A 219 -7.87 -6.00 -8.18
CA VAL A 219 -7.76 -5.54 -9.58
C VAL A 219 -8.31 -4.11 -9.69
N ALA A 220 -7.74 -3.27 -10.56
CA ALA A 220 -8.37 -2.00 -10.92
C ALA A 220 -9.80 -2.23 -11.43
N LYS A 221 -10.70 -1.27 -11.14
CA LYS A 221 -12.15 -1.43 -11.32
C LYS A 221 -12.69 -0.48 -12.40
N LEU A 222 -13.88 0.06 -12.19
CA LEU A 222 -14.59 0.88 -13.16
C LEU A 222 -14.18 2.37 -13.05
N PRO A 223 -14.50 3.21 -14.06
CA PRO A 223 -14.21 4.65 -14.00
C PRO A 223 -14.80 5.37 -12.77
N GLU A 224 -15.98 4.95 -12.32
CA GLU A 224 -16.61 5.47 -11.10
C GLU A 224 -15.82 5.16 -9.83
N ASP A 225 -15.22 3.97 -9.76
CA ASP A 225 -14.37 3.57 -8.64
C ASP A 225 -13.08 4.41 -8.62
N ARG A 226 -12.41 4.52 -9.77
CA ARG A 226 -11.21 5.38 -9.89
C ARG A 226 -11.51 6.83 -9.51
N THR A 227 -12.65 7.35 -9.96
CA THR A 227 -13.10 8.70 -9.60
C THR A 227 -13.32 8.84 -8.10
N ALA A 228 -13.96 7.85 -7.46
CA ALA A 228 -14.14 7.84 -6.01
C ALA A 228 -12.80 7.81 -5.24
N LEU A 229 -11.80 7.07 -5.73
CA LEU A 229 -10.45 7.07 -5.14
C LEU A 229 -9.77 8.44 -5.29
N LEU A 230 -9.84 9.06 -6.46
CA LEU A 230 -9.29 10.41 -6.70
C LEU A 230 -9.94 11.45 -5.78
N GLN A 231 -11.26 11.40 -5.63
CA GLN A 231 -12.01 12.26 -4.71
C GLN A 231 -11.66 11.97 -3.24
N ALA A 232 -11.45 10.70 -2.89
CA ALA A 232 -11.01 10.31 -1.54
C ALA A 232 -9.61 10.83 -1.21
N VAL A 233 -8.70 10.87 -2.19
CA VAL A 233 -7.39 11.51 -2.04
C VAL A 233 -7.58 13.00 -1.76
N VAL A 234 -8.18 13.76 -2.68
CA VAL A 234 -8.22 15.23 -2.55
C VAL A 234 -9.12 15.74 -1.43
N GLY A 235 -10.11 14.96 -1.03
CA GLY A 235 -10.97 15.25 0.12
C GLY A 235 -10.43 14.73 1.46
N SER A 236 -9.28 14.03 1.47
CA SER A 236 -8.79 13.37 2.69
C SER A 236 -8.40 14.38 3.77
N LYS A 237 -8.91 14.13 4.99
CA LYS A 237 -8.52 14.83 6.21
C LYS A 237 -7.91 13.87 7.23
N GLY A 238 -7.08 12.95 6.73
CA GLY A 238 -6.48 11.87 7.52
C GLY A 238 -7.19 10.52 7.42
N LYS A 239 -8.27 10.42 6.64
CA LYS A 239 -9.02 9.17 6.45
C LYS A 239 -8.38 8.25 5.40
N PHE A 240 -7.69 8.84 4.42
CA PHE A 240 -6.92 8.15 3.40
C PHE A 240 -5.50 8.71 3.31
N PHE A 241 -4.52 7.83 3.13
CA PHE A 241 -3.11 8.20 2.95
C PHE A 241 -2.39 7.22 2.02
N LEU A 242 -1.15 7.56 1.64
CA LEU A 242 -0.35 6.78 0.70
C LEU A 242 -0.02 5.39 1.25
N GLY A 243 -0.37 4.37 0.48
CA GLY A 243 0.21 3.03 0.56
C GLY A 243 0.33 2.51 -0.87
N THR A 244 1.55 2.42 -1.39
CA THR A 244 1.76 2.24 -2.83
C THR A 244 1.34 0.86 -3.33
N ASP A 245 1.35 -0.13 -2.43
CA ASP A 245 1.36 -1.56 -2.73
C ASP A 245 2.36 -1.87 -3.85
N SER A 246 3.52 -1.20 -3.82
CA SER A 246 4.57 -1.45 -4.79
C SER A 246 5.03 -2.90 -4.63
N ALA A 247 4.70 -3.70 -5.64
CA ALA A 247 4.79 -5.15 -5.60
C ALA A 247 5.66 -5.65 -6.77
N PRO A 248 7.00 -5.61 -6.63
CA PRO A 248 7.91 -6.01 -7.68
C PRO A 248 7.81 -7.52 -7.92
N HIS A 249 7.87 -7.87 -9.19
CA HIS A 249 7.98 -9.22 -9.70
C HIS A 249 8.98 -9.23 -10.84
N ASP A 250 9.74 -10.30 -10.94
CA ASP A 250 10.58 -10.51 -12.12
C ASP A 250 9.73 -10.53 -13.39
N ILE A 251 10.28 -10.00 -14.48
CA ILE A 251 9.61 -9.88 -15.76
C ILE A 251 9.10 -11.24 -16.27
N SER A 252 9.83 -12.32 -15.99
CA SER A 252 9.40 -13.68 -16.33
C SER A 252 8.13 -14.08 -15.59
N ALA A 253 8.01 -13.76 -14.30
CA ALA A 253 6.82 -14.04 -13.49
C ALA A 253 5.58 -13.22 -13.92
N LYS A 254 5.78 -12.09 -14.60
CA LYS A 254 4.69 -11.31 -15.20
C LYS A 254 4.25 -11.88 -16.55
N LYS A 255 5.20 -12.30 -17.39
CA LYS A 255 4.94 -12.71 -18.79
C LYS A 255 4.69 -14.21 -18.99
N GLN A 256 5.11 -15.07 -18.05
CA GLN A 256 5.04 -16.53 -18.20
C GLN A 256 3.99 -17.15 -17.27
N GLY A 257 3.23 -18.12 -17.79
CA GLY A 257 2.28 -18.90 -17.00
C GLY A 257 1.15 -18.06 -16.40
N LYS A 258 0.85 -18.28 -15.12
CA LYS A 258 -0.13 -17.48 -14.37
C LYS A 258 0.54 -16.20 -13.92
N THR A 259 0.19 -15.07 -14.55
CA THR A 259 0.75 -13.74 -14.26
C THR A 259 0.68 -13.42 -12.76
N ALA A 260 1.84 -13.08 -12.20
CA ALA A 260 1.94 -12.60 -10.83
C ALA A 260 1.22 -11.26 -10.66
N ALA A 261 0.40 -11.16 -9.61
CA ALA A 261 -0.35 -9.94 -9.27
C ALA A 261 0.56 -8.96 -8.53
N GLY A 262 0.71 -7.76 -9.08
CA GLY A 262 1.48 -6.67 -8.48
C GLY A 262 1.92 -5.65 -9.52
N VAL A 263 1.89 -4.36 -9.12
CA VAL A 263 2.39 -3.24 -9.92
C VAL A 263 3.60 -2.65 -9.18
N PHE A 264 4.72 -2.46 -9.88
CA PHE A 264 5.92 -1.87 -9.27
C PHE A 264 5.93 -0.35 -9.45
N THR A 265 5.74 0.40 -8.36
CA THR A 265 5.59 1.87 -8.39
C THR A 265 6.65 2.60 -7.57
N GLN A 266 7.42 1.89 -6.74
CA GLN A 266 8.35 2.47 -5.77
C GLN A 266 9.28 3.56 -6.32
N PRO A 267 9.93 3.41 -7.50
CA PRO A 267 10.88 4.40 -7.99
C PRO A 267 10.27 5.77 -8.28
N TYR A 268 8.94 5.84 -8.44
CA TYR A 268 8.21 7.04 -8.83
C TYR A 268 6.93 7.23 -7.98
N ALA A 269 6.93 6.77 -6.73
CA ALA A 269 5.74 6.65 -5.89
C ALA A 269 4.91 7.94 -5.80
N THR A 270 5.57 9.08 -5.48
CA THR A 270 4.91 10.39 -5.34
C THR A 270 4.63 11.03 -6.69
N GLN A 271 5.55 10.88 -7.65
CA GLN A 271 5.44 11.40 -9.01
C GLN A 271 4.22 10.82 -9.75
N ILE A 272 3.96 9.51 -9.60
CA ILE A 272 2.81 8.83 -10.19
C ILE A 272 1.51 9.41 -9.62
N VAL A 273 1.41 9.65 -8.30
CA VAL A 273 0.20 10.25 -7.71
C VAL A 273 -0.06 11.64 -8.29
N LEU A 274 0.95 12.51 -8.35
CA LEU A 274 0.78 13.85 -8.95
C LEU A 274 0.34 13.78 -10.41
N SER A 275 0.92 12.86 -11.18
CA SER A 275 0.54 12.64 -12.58
C SER A 275 -0.92 12.17 -12.68
N ALA A 276 -1.40 11.36 -11.74
CA ALA A 276 -2.78 10.89 -11.71
C ALA A 276 -3.76 12.03 -11.43
N LEU A 277 -3.43 12.88 -10.46
CA LEU A 277 -4.24 14.06 -10.11
C LEU A 277 -4.34 15.05 -11.29
N GLU A 278 -3.23 15.28 -12.01
CA GLU A 278 -3.27 16.12 -13.21
C GLU A 278 -4.18 15.58 -14.30
N GLU A 279 -4.06 14.29 -14.59
CA GLU A 279 -4.92 13.66 -15.60
C GLU A 279 -6.39 13.66 -15.14
N ALA A 280 -6.66 13.55 -13.85
CA ALA A 280 -8.00 13.67 -13.29
C ALA A 280 -8.58 15.09 -13.43
N ILE A 281 -7.76 16.14 -13.24
CA ILE A 281 -8.16 17.53 -13.52
C ILE A 281 -8.48 17.68 -15.01
N LYS A 282 -7.68 17.09 -15.93
CA LYS A 282 -7.95 17.16 -17.38
C LYS A 282 -9.28 16.51 -17.74
N ARG A 283 -9.62 15.42 -17.05
CA ARG A 283 -10.90 14.71 -17.23
C ARG A 283 -12.08 15.37 -16.51
N GLY A 284 -11.84 16.36 -15.65
CA GLY A 284 -12.88 17.00 -14.83
C GLY A 284 -13.40 16.13 -13.68
N GLU A 285 -12.64 15.13 -13.25
CA GLU A 285 -13.00 14.24 -12.13
C GLU A 285 -12.78 14.92 -10.75
N ILE A 286 -11.82 15.84 -10.71
CA ILE A 286 -11.46 16.70 -9.56
C ILE A 286 -11.11 18.11 -10.07
N LYS A 287 -11.01 19.10 -9.18
CA LYS A 287 -10.60 20.46 -9.55
C LYS A 287 -9.14 20.73 -9.22
N GLU A 288 -8.53 21.66 -9.95
CA GLU A 288 -7.14 22.08 -9.69
C GLU A 288 -6.99 22.69 -8.28
N GLU A 289 -8.00 23.42 -7.81
CA GLU A 289 -8.04 24.02 -6.46
C GLU A 289 -8.07 22.99 -5.31
N ASP A 290 -8.45 21.74 -5.60
CA ASP A 290 -8.48 20.68 -4.59
C ASP A 290 -7.06 20.14 -4.31
N VAL A 291 -6.10 20.34 -5.23
CA VAL A 291 -4.73 19.81 -5.12
C VAL A 291 -3.82 20.88 -4.48
N THR A 292 -3.82 20.91 -3.14
CA THR A 292 -3.04 21.88 -2.36
C THR A 292 -1.76 21.27 -1.76
N GLN A 293 -0.82 22.12 -1.34
CA GLN A 293 0.38 21.67 -0.64
C GLN A 293 0.03 20.96 0.68
N GLU A 294 -0.92 21.49 1.47
CA GLU A 294 -1.37 20.90 2.73
C GLU A 294 -1.94 19.49 2.52
N LEU A 295 -2.77 19.32 1.48
CA LEU A 295 -3.31 18.02 1.11
C LEU A 295 -2.18 17.03 0.80
N LEU A 296 -1.21 17.43 -0.04
CA LEU A 296 -0.13 16.55 -0.48
C LEU A 296 0.82 16.20 0.68
N GLU A 297 1.17 17.16 1.55
CA GLU A 297 1.94 16.91 2.78
C GLU A 297 1.19 15.94 3.71
N GLY A 298 -0.13 16.08 3.80
CA GLY A 298 -1.02 15.17 4.51
C GLY A 298 -0.99 13.75 3.94
N PHE A 299 -1.40 13.60 2.68
CA PHE A 299 -1.60 12.32 2.01
C PHE A 299 -0.30 11.52 1.87
N PHE A 300 0.81 12.17 1.51
CA PHE A 300 2.11 11.50 1.36
C PHE A 300 2.81 11.22 2.67
N SER A 301 2.49 11.91 3.77
CA SER A 301 3.31 11.83 4.99
C SER A 301 2.48 11.92 6.27
N ALA A 302 1.93 13.09 6.58
CA ALA A 302 1.46 13.39 7.94
C ALA A 302 0.29 12.52 8.40
N PHE A 303 -0.64 12.17 7.51
CA PHE A 303 -1.84 11.42 7.86
C PHE A 303 -1.52 9.98 8.31
N GLY A 304 -0.73 9.24 7.54
CA GLY A 304 -0.34 7.90 7.91
C GLY A 304 0.59 7.89 9.12
N ARG A 305 1.56 8.83 9.19
CA ARG A 305 2.45 8.99 10.35
C ARG A 305 1.66 9.16 11.65
N LYS A 306 0.64 10.02 11.65
CA LYS A 306 -0.26 10.23 12.78
C LYS A 306 -1.02 8.95 13.16
N PHE A 307 -1.59 8.24 12.19
CA PHE A 307 -2.37 7.01 12.46
C PHE A 307 -1.51 5.88 13.06
N TYR A 308 -0.30 5.69 12.53
CA TYR A 308 0.63 4.68 13.03
C TYR A 308 1.41 5.11 14.29
N GLY A 309 1.38 6.40 14.65
CA GLY A 309 2.20 6.92 15.75
C GLY A 309 3.69 6.92 15.43
N VAL A 310 4.05 7.19 14.17
CA VAL A 310 5.42 7.20 13.65
C VAL A 310 5.83 8.63 13.38
N GLU A 311 6.90 9.09 14.02
CA GLU A 311 7.46 10.42 13.78
C GLU A 311 8.45 10.41 12.62
N ASP A 312 8.52 11.54 11.89
CA ASP A 312 9.66 11.81 11.02
C ASP A 312 10.78 12.44 11.84
N LYS A 313 11.92 11.75 11.96
CA LYS A 313 13.07 12.23 12.73
C LYS A 313 14.13 12.90 11.87
N SER A 314 14.09 12.73 10.55
CA SER A 314 15.13 13.28 9.68
C SER A 314 14.83 14.72 9.29
N GLY A 315 13.55 15.09 9.18
CA GLY A 315 13.14 16.42 8.72
C GLY A 315 13.48 16.67 7.25
N GLU A 316 13.79 15.61 6.50
CA GLU A 316 14.10 15.67 5.08
C GLU A 316 12.90 16.18 4.28
N ARG A 317 13.18 16.94 3.22
CA ARG A 317 12.16 17.45 2.31
C ARG A 317 12.43 16.98 0.89
N ILE A 318 11.37 16.95 0.10
CA ILE A 318 11.41 16.68 -1.33
C ILE A 318 10.78 17.84 -2.09
N ARG A 319 11.29 18.12 -3.29
CA ARG A 319 10.68 19.03 -4.25
C ARG A 319 10.20 18.22 -5.45
N LEU A 320 8.93 18.39 -5.80
CA LEU A 320 8.31 17.84 -7.00
C LEU A 320 8.02 18.99 -7.97
N ALA A 321 8.65 18.95 -9.14
CA ALA A 321 8.49 19.99 -10.16
C ALA A 321 8.22 19.38 -11.55
N LYS A 322 7.62 20.18 -12.43
CA LYS A 322 7.53 19.83 -13.84
C LYS A 322 8.92 19.82 -14.47
N GLY A 323 9.25 18.74 -15.15
CA GLY A 323 10.52 18.54 -15.82
C GLY A 323 10.43 17.58 -16.99
N SER A 324 11.58 17.20 -17.51
CA SER A 324 11.73 16.27 -18.64
C SER A 324 11.99 14.83 -18.18
N GLU A 325 11.73 14.51 -16.92
CA GLU A 325 11.96 13.17 -16.39
C GLU A 325 10.99 12.16 -17.04
N VAL A 326 11.52 10.98 -17.33
CA VAL A 326 10.80 9.87 -17.95
C VAL A 326 11.01 8.63 -17.11
N ILE A 327 9.94 7.90 -16.88
CA ILE A 327 9.98 6.65 -16.11
C ILE A 327 10.89 5.65 -16.82
N CYS A 328 11.88 5.12 -16.10
CA CYS A 328 12.88 4.22 -16.67
C CYS A 328 12.26 2.93 -17.24
N SER A 329 12.99 2.28 -18.16
CA SER A 329 12.54 1.06 -18.83
C SER A 329 12.36 -0.07 -17.83
N ASN A 330 13.45 -0.51 -17.20
CA ASN A 330 13.50 -1.59 -16.21
C ASN A 330 14.50 -1.26 -15.10
N ILE A 331 14.27 -1.80 -13.92
CA ILE A 331 15.26 -1.92 -12.84
C ILE A 331 15.89 -3.31 -12.94
N ILE A 332 17.19 -3.34 -13.21
CA ILE A 332 17.96 -4.57 -13.41
C ILE A 332 18.85 -4.78 -12.19
N GLY A 333 18.64 -5.90 -11.49
CA GLY A 333 19.50 -6.38 -10.42
C GLY A 333 20.26 -7.64 -10.82
N GLU A 334 20.92 -8.29 -9.86
CA GLU A 334 21.66 -9.52 -10.14
C GLU A 334 20.70 -10.69 -10.41
N GLY A 335 20.40 -10.95 -11.69
CA GLY A 335 19.52 -12.05 -12.09
C GLY A 335 18.03 -11.79 -11.84
N VAL A 336 17.64 -10.52 -11.66
CA VAL A 336 16.25 -10.07 -11.58
C VAL A 336 16.05 -8.84 -12.46
N GLU A 337 14.90 -8.76 -13.13
CA GLU A 337 14.51 -7.62 -13.94
C GLU A 337 13.06 -7.23 -13.63
N VAL A 338 12.83 -5.98 -13.21
CA VAL A 338 11.51 -5.49 -12.82
C VAL A 338 11.13 -4.27 -13.64
N GLN A 339 9.93 -4.28 -14.22
CA GLN A 339 9.42 -3.15 -15.01
C GLN A 339 8.61 -2.19 -14.12
N PRO A 340 9.00 -0.91 -13.99
CA PRO A 340 8.18 0.09 -13.33
C PRO A 340 6.86 0.36 -14.06
N PHE A 341 5.85 0.77 -13.29
CA PHE A 341 4.58 1.22 -13.83
C PHE A 341 4.76 2.45 -14.70
N ARG A 342 4.04 2.50 -15.84
CA ARG A 342 4.10 3.60 -16.82
C ARG A 342 5.51 3.84 -17.40
N THR A 343 6.27 2.76 -17.58
CA THR A 343 7.57 2.79 -18.25
C THR A 343 7.55 3.63 -19.55
N GLY A 344 8.55 4.48 -19.74
CA GLY A 344 8.69 5.37 -20.90
C GLY A 344 7.75 6.58 -20.93
N GLN A 345 6.89 6.77 -19.93
CA GLN A 345 6.01 7.96 -19.86
C GLN A 345 6.71 9.14 -19.16
N PRO A 346 6.41 10.39 -19.56
CA PRO A 346 6.84 11.58 -18.82
C PRO A 346 6.30 11.57 -17.39
N THR A 347 7.08 12.09 -16.46
CA THR A 347 6.72 12.17 -15.04
C THR A 347 7.26 13.45 -14.40
N TRP A 348 6.91 13.67 -13.14
CA TRP A 348 7.44 14.80 -12.35
C TRP A 348 8.90 14.58 -11.98
N THR A 349 9.68 15.65 -11.92
CA THR A 349 11.05 15.60 -11.42
C THR A 349 11.07 15.70 -9.90
N LEU A 350 11.82 14.79 -9.26
CA LEU A 350 11.98 14.74 -7.81
C LEU A 350 13.41 15.12 -7.39
N GLU A 351 13.52 16.04 -6.43
CA GLU A 351 14.77 16.45 -5.79
C GLU A 351 14.64 16.32 -4.27
N TRP A 352 15.67 15.83 -3.58
CA TRP A 352 15.77 15.88 -2.11
C TRP A 352 16.45 17.19 -1.72
N ILE A 353 15.82 18.00 -0.86
CA ILE A 353 16.24 19.38 -0.52
C ILE A 353 16.46 19.60 0.96
#